data_AF-A0A4Y9F2V4-F1
#
_entry.id   AF-A0A4Y9F2V4-F1
#
_cell.length_a   1.000
_cell.length_b   1.000
_cell.length_c   1.000
_cell.angle_alpha   90.00
_cell.angle_beta   90.00
_cell.angle_gamma   90.00
#
_symmetry.space_group_name_H-M   'P 1'
#
loop_
_entity.id
_entity.type
_entity.pdbx_description
1 polymer ?
#
loop_
_entity_poly.entity_id
_entity_poly.type
_entity_poly.pdbx_seq_one_letter_code
_entity_poly.pdbx_strand_id
1 'polypeptide(L)'
;MNIQETLFNFDKEPSYAKSSLRLAAEAHIQKIKDEDLLTEETYLIAQLTLDLAQVCGVAVAKGSASAVAMASKELRETLAMLPDVSGGNSDFRAMAEKFGIAL
;
A
#
# COMPACT_ATOMS: atom_id res chain seq x y z
N MET A 1 -22.37 14.80 -11.90
CA MET A 1 -21.72 14.41 -10.63
C MET A 1 -20.91 13.17 -10.93
N ASN A 2 -19.58 13.29 -10.98
CA ASN A 2 -18.71 12.22 -11.46
C ASN A 2 -18.45 11.25 -10.29
N ILE A 3 -19.10 10.10 -10.31
CA ILE A 3 -19.00 9.08 -9.23
C ILE A 3 -17.54 8.63 -9.07
N GLN A 4 -16.77 8.69 -10.17
CA GLN A 4 -15.33 8.44 -10.21
C GLN A 4 -14.45 9.50 -9.53
N GLU A 5 -14.92 10.69 -9.17
CA GLU A 5 -14.11 11.62 -8.35
C GLU A 5 -14.39 11.47 -6.85
N THR A 6 -15.50 10.81 -6.51
CA THR A 6 -15.98 10.72 -5.12
C THR A 6 -15.50 9.43 -4.44
N LEU A 7 -15.36 8.34 -5.20
CA LEU A 7 -14.78 7.07 -4.70
C LEU A 7 -13.25 7.04 -4.75
N PHE A 8 -12.62 7.93 -5.54
CA PHE A 8 -11.20 7.86 -5.93
C PHE A 8 -10.30 8.88 -5.24
N ASN A 9 -10.75 9.44 -4.11
CA ASN A 9 -10.08 10.54 -3.44
C ASN A 9 -9.17 10.03 -2.31
N PHE A 10 -7.98 9.55 -2.68
CA PHE A 10 -6.92 9.10 -1.75
C PHE A 10 -6.46 10.19 -0.76
N ASP A 11 -6.81 11.46 -1.02
CA ASP A 11 -6.41 12.62 -0.20
C ASP A 11 -7.32 12.87 1.01
N LYS A 12 -8.40 12.09 1.20
CA LYS A 12 -9.41 12.36 2.25
C LYS A 12 -9.29 11.55 3.53
N GLU A 13 -8.23 10.77 3.75
CA GLU A 13 -8.05 10.07 5.03
C GLU A 13 -7.48 11.00 6.12
N PRO A 14 -8.00 10.94 7.36
CA PRO A 14 -7.52 11.75 8.46
C PRO A 14 -6.03 11.46 8.72
N SER A 15 -5.26 12.54 8.93
CA SER A 15 -3.83 12.58 9.22
C SER A 15 -3.48 11.94 10.58
N TYR A 16 -3.78 10.65 10.77
CA TYR A 16 -2.86 9.83 11.53
C TYR A 16 -1.56 9.84 10.73
N ALA A 17 -0.43 10.19 11.34
CA ALA A 17 0.84 10.29 10.64
C ALA A 17 1.04 9.05 9.75
N LYS A 18 0.92 9.24 8.42
CA LYS A 18 1.06 8.17 7.45
C LYS A 18 2.39 7.48 7.73
N SER A 19 2.39 6.17 7.89
CA SER A 19 3.63 5.44 8.13
C SER A 19 4.53 5.62 6.90
N SER A 20 5.85 5.61 7.08
CA SER A 20 6.75 5.69 5.93
C SER A 20 6.54 4.52 4.95
N LEU A 21 6.06 3.38 5.45
CA LEU A 21 5.67 2.24 4.62
C LEU A 21 4.42 2.53 3.78
N ARG A 22 3.40 3.18 4.36
CA ARG A 22 2.22 3.63 3.60
C ARG A 22 2.60 4.66 2.55
N LEU A 23 3.45 5.64 2.87
CA LEU A 23 3.91 6.63 1.89
C LEU A 23 4.64 5.97 0.71
N ALA A 24 5.45 4.94 0.98
CA ALA A 24 6.09 4.17 -0.08
C ALA A 24 5.08 3.34 -0.91
N ALA A 25 4.04 2.80 -0.27
CA ALA A 25 2.93 2.13 -0.96
C ALA A 25 2.11 3.10 -1.83
N GLU A 26 1.85 4.32 -1.35
CA GLU A 26 1.18 5.38 -2.13
C GLU A 26 2.00 5.75 -3.37
N ALA A 27 3.31 5.91 -3.23
CA ALA A 27 4.19 6.16 -4.37
C ALA A 27 4.17 4.99 -5.38
N HIS A 28 4.09 3.75 -4.91
CA HIS A 28 3.98 2.57 -5.79
C HIS A 28 2.65 2.52 -6.54
N ILE A 29 1.53 2.77 -5.85
CA ILE A 29 0.19 2.81 -6.47
C ILE A 29 0.06 3.99 -7.42
N GLN A 30 0.69 5.12 -7.11
CA GLN A 30 0.75 6.26 -8.02
C GLN A 30 1.49 5.90 -9.32
N LYS A 31 2.60 5.14 -9.26
CA LYS A 31 3.25 4.62 -10.48
C LYS A 31 2.34 3.68 -11.27
N ILE A 32 1.60 2.79 -10.60
CA ILE A 32 0.62 1.90 -11.25
C ILE A 32 -0.45 2.74 -11.98
N LYS A 33 -0.91 3.81 -11.35
CA LYS A 33 -1.85 4.76 -11.94
C LYS A 33 -1.25 5.55 -13.11
N ASP A 34 -0.01 6.02 -12.99
CA ASP A 34 0.68 6.79 -14.03
C ASP A 34 0.97 5.94 -15.29
N GLU A 35 1.05 4.61 -15.15
CA GLU A 35 1.15 3.65 -16.25
C GLU A 35 -0.22 3.21 -16.81
N ASP A 36 -1.33 3.82 -16.37
CA ASP A 36 -2.71 3.46 -16.74
C ASP A 36 -3.07 1.98 -16.45
N LEU A 37 -2.40 1.35 -15.48
CA LEU A 37 -2.63 -0.04 -15.07
C LEU A 37 -3.66 -0.15 -13.93
N LEU A 38 -3.99 0.95 -13.27
CA LEU A 38 -4.99 0.98 -12.19
C LEU A 38 -6.40 0.97 -12.78
N THR A 39 -7.09 -0.16 -12.66
CA THR A 39 -8.47 -0.34 -13.15
C THR A 39 -9.47 -0.27 -11.99
N GLU A 40 -10.76 -0.19 -12.31
CA GLU A 40 -11.82 -0.28 -11.29
C GLU A 40 -11.77 -1.60 -10.51
N GLU A 41 -11.33 -2.68 -11.16
CA GLU A 41 -11.18 -4.01 -10.53
C GLU A 41 -10.02 -4.05 -9.52
N THR A 42 -8.93 -3.35 -9.79
CA THR A 42 -7.74 -3.33 -8.93
C THR A 42 -7.73 -2.19 -7.91
N TYR A 43 -8.70 -1.27 -7.98
CA TYR A 43 -8.79 -0.12 -7.08
C TYR A 43 -8.95 -0.53 -5.61
N LEU A 44 -9.85 -1.47 -5.31
CA LEU A 44 -10.05 -1.95 -3.93
C LEU A 44 -8.81 -2.66 -3.40
N ILE A 45 -8.06 -3.35 -4.28
CA ILE A 45 -6.80 -4.02 -3.94
C ILE A 45 -5.72 -2.99 -3.62
N ALA A 46 -5.66 -1.89 -4.39
CA ALA A 46 -4.75 -0.79 -4.12
C ALA A 46 -5.05 -0.12 -2.77
N GLN A 47 -6.32 0.18 -2.49
CA GLN A 47 -6.70 0.74 -1.19
C GLN A 47 -6.37 -0.22 -0.03
N LEU A 48 -6.68 -1.51 -0.18
CA LEU A 48 -6.33 -2.52 0.81
C LEU A 48 -4.81 -2.59 1.03
N THR A 49 -4.02 -2.45 -0.02
CA THR A 49 -2.55 -2.39 0.07
C THR A 49 -2.08 -1.20 0.91
N LEU A 50 -2.69 -0.02 0.74
CA LEU A 50 -2.38 1.17 1.54
C LEU A 50 -2.73 0.98 3.03
N ASP A 51 -3.88 0.39 3.29
CA ASP A 51 -4.36 0.14 4.65
C ASP A 51 -3.48 -0.89 5.36
N LEU A 52 -3.11 -1.98 4.67
CA LEU A 52 -2.20 -2.99 5.19
C LEU A 52 -0.78 -2.42 5.42
N ALA A 53 -0.27 -1.57 4.52
CA ALA A 53 1.00 -0.88 4.70
C ALA A 53 0.97 0.08 5.91
N GLN A 54 -0.16 0.75 6.15
CA GLN A 54 -0.36 1.57 7.34
C GLN A 54 -0.35 0.72 8.61
N VAL A 55 -1.13 -0.36 8.65
CA VAL A 55 -1.23 -1.27 9.79
C VAL A 55 0.12 -1.89 10.10
N CYS A 56 0.86 -2.35 9.08
CA CYS A 56 2.22 -2.85 9.22
C CYS A 56 3.13 -1.81 9.89
N GLY A 57 3.13 -0.58 9.38
CA GLY A 57 3.95 0.48 9.93
C GLY A 57 3.62 0.81 11.39
N VAL A 58 2.33 0.86 11.73
CA VAL A 58 1.87 1.08 13.11
C VAL A 58 2.21 -0.10 14.03
N ALA A 59 2.07 -1.33 13.54
CA ALA A 59 2.38 -2.54 14.31
C ALA A 59 3.87 -2.66 14.63
N VAL A 60 4.74 -2.32 13.67
CA VAL A 60 6.20 -2.24 13.88
C VAL A 60 6.54 -1.17 14.92
N ALA A 61 5.98 0.04 14.78
CA ALA A 61 6.20 1.13 15.74
C ALA A 61 5.76 0.77 17.18
N LYS A 62 4.75 -0.10 17.32
CA LYS A 62 4.27 -0.62 18.60
C LYS A 62 5.01 -1.89 19.09
N GLY A 63 5.95 -2.42 18.32
CA GLY A 63 6.67 -3.66 18.65
C GLY A 63 5.80 -4.93 18.66
N SER A 64 4.67 -4.92 17.95
CA SER A 64 3.72 -6.05 17.95
C SER A 64 4.04 -7.07 16.87
N ALA A 65 4.98 -7.98 17.16
CA ALA A 65 5.49 -8.95 16.19
C ALA A 65 4.40 -9.84 15.54
N SER A 66 3.38 -10.25 16.29
CA SER A 66 2.27 -11.07 15.77
C SER A 66 1.39 -10.29 14.79
N ALA A 67 1.09 -9.03 15.09
CA ALA A 67 0.33 -8.16 14.20
C ALA A 67 1.12 -7.83 12.93
N VAL A 68 2.44 -7.61 13.05
CA VAL A 68 3.33 -7.46 11.90
C VAL A 68 3.30 -8.71 11.03
N ALA A 69 3.48 -9.91 11.59
CA ALA A 69 3.51 -11.15 10.81
C ALA A 69 2.21 -11.39 10.03
N MET A 70 1.05 -11.15 10.65
CA MET A 70 -0.24 -11.28 9.98
C MET A 70 -0.40 -10.22 8.88
N ALA A 71 -0.24 -8.93 9.20
CA ALA A 71 -0.41 -7.85 8.23
C ALA A 71 0.59 -7.94 7.07
N SER A 72 1.82 -8.39 7.32
CA SER A 72 2.85 -8.64 6.30
C SER A 72 2.44 -9.73 5.31
N LYS A 73 1.80 -10.79 5.81
CA LYS A 73 1.34 -11.89 4.98
C LYS A 73 0.23 -11.41 4.05
N GLU A 74 -0.80 -10.77 4.60
CA GLU A 74 -1.91 -10.22 3.82
C GLU A 74 -1.43 -9.17 2.82
N LEU A 75 -0.44 -8.34 3.21
CA LEU A 75 0.15 -7.33 2.33
C LEU A 75 0.81 -7.97 1.11
N ARG A 76 1.60 -9.04 1.30
CA ARG A 76 2.20 -9.79 0.17
C ARG A 76 1.16 -10.39 -0.76
N GLU A 77 0.13 -11.02 -0.19
CA GLU A 77 -0.94 -11.66 -0.98
C GLU A 77 -1.73 -10.62 -1.78
N THR A 78 -2.00 -9.46 -1.18
CA THR A 78 -2.68 -8.34 -1.84
C THR A 78 -1.81 -7.74 -2.95
N LEU A 79 -0.51 -7.56 -2.71
CA LEU A 79 0.43 -7.04 -3.71
C LEU A 79 0.57 -7.95 -4.91
N ALA A 80 0.52 -9.27 -4.73
CA ALA A 80 0.57 -10.23 -5.84
C ALA A 80 -0.64 -10.12 -6.79
N MET A 81 -1.71 -9.44 -6.36
CA MET A 81 -2.89 -9.17 -7.18
C MET A 81 -2.86 -7.80 -7.87
N LEU A 82 -1.90 -6.94 -7.51
CA LEU A 82 -1.71 -5.67 -8.20
C LEU A 82 -0.91 -5.87 -9.50
N PRO A 83 -1.21 -5.10 -10.55
CA PRO A 83 -0.45 -5.14 -11.78
C PRO A 83 0.98 -4.67 -11.53
N ASP A 84 1.94 -5.32 -12.20
CA ASP A 84 3.35 -4.99 -12.08
C ASP A 84 3.69 -3.77 -12.94
N VAL A 85 4.56 -2.89 -12.42
CA VAL A 85 4.98 -1.65 -13.09
C VAL A 85 6.35 -1.82 -13.73
N SER A 86 6.55 -1.17 -14.87
CA SER A 86 7.80 -1.24 -15.60
C SER A 86 8.93 -0.59 -14.79
N GLY A 87 9.88 -1.41 -14.30
CA GLY A 87 10.97 -0.96 -13.42
C GLY A 87 10.81 -1.35 -11.95
N GLY A 88 9.71 -2.01 -11.60
CA GLY A 88 9.46 -2.60 -10.29
C GLY A 88 9.24 -1.58 -9.16
N ASN A 89 9.01 -2.11 -7.95
CA ASN A 89 8.66 -1.33 -6.77
C ASN A 89 9.83 -1.24 -5.76
N SER A 90 11.06 -1.08 -6.25
CA SER A 90 12.30 -1.11 -5.45
C SER A 90 12.25 -0.25 -4.17
N ASP A 91 11.69 0.96 -4.24
CA ASP A 91 11.54 1.86 -3.09
C ASP A 91 10.59 1.31 -2.02
N PHE A 92 9.49 0.70 -2.46
CA PHE A 92 8.50 0.11 -1.57
C PHE A 92 9.01 -1.18 -0.94
N ARG A 93 9.67 -2.05 -1.72
CA ARG A 93 10.38 -3.23 -1.19
C ARG A 93 11.45 -2.85 -0.18
N ALA A 94 12.31 -1.87 -0.51
CA ALA A 94 13.35 -1.40 0.40
C ALA A 94 12.76 -0.81 1.69
N MET A 95 11.60 -0.14 1.60
CA MET A 95 10.90 0.32 2.80
C MET A 95 10.33 -0.85 3.59
N ALA A 96 9.71 -1.83 2.95
CA ALA A 96 9.17 -2.99 3.64
C ALA A 96 10.26 -3.81 4.37
N GLU A 97 11.42 -3.99 3.76
CA GLU A 97 12.57 -4.65 4.38
C GLU A 97 13.03 -3.93 5.66
N LYS A 98 13.04 -2.59 5.67
CA LYS A 98 13.34 -1.79 6.88
C LYS A 98 12.35 -2.04 8.02
N PHE A 99 11.14 -2.47 7.69
CA PHE A 99 10.09 -2.83 8.64
C PHE A 99 10.12 -4.33 9.01
N GLY A 100 11.09 -5.09 8.50
CA GLY A 100 11.20 -6.54 8.70
C GLY A 100 10.21 -7.34 7.86
N ILE A 101 9.71 -6.76 6.77
CA ILE A 101 8.69 -7.34 5.89
C ILE A 101 9.38 -7.75 4.59
N ALA A 102 9.40 -9.05 4.30
CA ALA A 102 9.81 -9.55 2.98
C ALA A 102 8.64 -9.39 2.00
N LEU A 103 8.84 -8.70 0.88
CA LEU A 103 7.89 -8.48 -0.22
C LEU A 103 8.39 -9.07 -1.54
#